data_AF-A0A067QJJ4-F1
#
_entry.id   AF-A0A067QJJ4-F1
#
_cell.length_a   1.000
_cell.length_b   1.000
_cell.length_c   1.000
_cell.angle_alpha   90.00
_cell.angle_beta   90.00
_cell.angle_gamma   90.00
#
_symmetry.space_group_name_H-M   'P 1'
#
loop_
_entity.id
_entity.type
_entity.pdbx_description
1 polymer ?
#
loop_
_entity_poly.entity_id
_entity_poly.type
_entity_poly.pdbx_seq_one_letter_code
_entity_poly.pdbx_strand_id
1 'polypeptide(L)'
;MSDARSNSLLQGKNRIFRANMNGNMDTLWMTELEVVFGLPLHYTDTGNLHFSKRQQLLGRAWSVPVVKHILQPLKFYFKCEGQKSVKWGKNDHTKQLE
;
A
#
# COMPACT_ATOMS: atom_id res chain seq x y z
N MET A 1 8.44 23.47 -4.10
CA MET A 1 7.83 22.13 -3.93
C MET A 1 6.59 22.29 -3.07
N SER A 2 5.40 22.05 -3.63
CA SER A 2 4.13 22.23 -2.93
C SER A 2 3.70 20.92 -2.26
N ASP A 3 3.68 20.93 -0.93
CA ASP A 3 3.22 19.82 -0.10
C ASP A 3 1.74 19.50 -0.33
N ALA A 4 1.34 18.27 0.01
CA ALA A 4 -0.06 17.87 0.01
C ALA A 4 -0.84 18.74 1.02
N ARG A 5 -1.47 19.78 0.48
CA ARG A 5 -2.31 20.72 1.22
C ARG A 5 -3.66 20.06 1.48
N SER A 6 -4.32 20.43 2.58
CA SER A 6 -5.63 19.89 2.99
C SER A 6 -6.70 19.94 1.88
N ASN A 7 -6.56 20.88 0.95
CA ASN A 7 -7.38 20.99 -0.26
C ASN A 7 -7.34 19.77 -1.20
N SER A 8 -6.32 18.90 -1.11
CA SER A 8 -6.21 17.68 -1.95
C SER A 8 -7.22 16.60 -1.58
N LEU A 9 -7.86 16.70 -0.41
CA LEU A 9 -8.92 15.79 0.03
C LEU A 9 -10.31 16.20 -0.47
N LEU A 10 -10.43 17.40 -1.03
CA LEU A 10 -11.65 17.91 -1.62
C LEU A 10 -11.66 17.57 -3.12
N GLN A 11 -12.72 16.92 -3.59
CA GLN A 11 -12.77 16.43 -4.97
C GLN A 11 -13.36 17.46 -5.94
N GLY A 12 -12.64 17.70 -7.04
CA GLY A 12 -13.11 18.47 -8.20
C GLY A 12 -13.23 19.98 -7.93
N LYS A 13 -13.81 20.70 -8.90
CA LYS A 13 -14.00 22.17 -8.82
C LYS A 13 -14.94 22.59 -7.69
N ASN A 14 -15.88 21.72 -7.34
CA ASN A 14 -16.90 21.97 -6.32
C ASN A 14 -16.43 21.61 -4.90
N ARG A 15 -15.16 21.21 -4.72
CA ARG A 15 -14.55 20.89 -3.42
C ARG A 15 -15.42 19.95 -2.58
N ILE A 16 -15.92 18.89 -3.20
CA ILE A 16 -16.86 17.96 -2.58
C ILE A 16 -16.11 17.09 -1.57
N PHE A 17 -16.66 16.98 -0.36
CA PHE A 17 -16.19 16.02 0.64
C PHE A 17 -16.46 14.58 0.17
N ARG A 18 -15.47 13.70 0.32
CA ARG A 18 -15.55 12.34 -0.24
C ARG A 18 -16.38 11.37 0.59
N ALA A 19 -16.53 11.61 1.89
CA ALA A 19 -17.31 10.74 2.77
C ALA A 19 -18.62 11.42 3.17
N ASN A 20 -19.73 10.69 3.01
CA ASN A 20 -20.99 11.03 3.66
C ASN A 20 -21.11 10.15 4.89
N MET A 21 -20.90 10.72 6.07
CA MET A 21 -21.08 10.02 7.34
C MET A 21 -22.35 10.54 8.00
N ASN A 22 -23.38 9.68 8.02
CA ASN A 22 -24.62 9.95 8.73
C ASN A 22 -25.35 11.24 8.28
N GLY A 23 -25.30 11.56 6.99
CA GLY A 23 -25.93 12.75 6.40
C GLY A 23 -25.05 14.00 6.41
N ASN A 24 -23.88 13.94 7.04
CA ASN A 24 -22.89 15.02 7.05
C ASN A 24 -21.75 14.71 6.08
N MET A 25 -21.38 15.73 5.31
CA MET A 25 -20.26 15.70 4.38
C MET A 25 -18.97 15.89 5.18
N ASP A 26 -18.13 14.85 5.25
CA ASP A 26 -16.88 14.85 6.04
C ASP A 26 -15.64 14.50 5.18
N THR A 27 -14.49 14.94 5.65
CA THR A 27 -13.19 14.63 5.05
C THR A 27 -12.76 13.21 5.42
N LEU A 28 -12.01 12.55 4.53
CA LEU A 28 -11.44 11.24 4.81
C LEU A 28 -10.61 11.25 6.10
N TRP A 29 -10.82 10.25 6.95
CA TRP A 29 -10.06 10.06 8.16
C TRP A 29 -8.63 9.59 7.85
N MET A 30 -7.71 9.79 8.80
CA MET A 30 -6.31 9.37 8.61
C MET A 30 -6.17 7.88 8.33
N THR A 31 -6.95 7.05 9.02
CA THR A 31 -6.98 5.60 8.84
C THR A 31 -7.53 5.20 7.47
N GLU A 32 -8.51 5.93 6.94
CA GLU A 32 -9.02 5.71 5.59
C GLU A 32 -7.96 6.07 4.54
N LEU A 33 -7.21 7.15 4.77
CA LEU A 33 -6.08 7.52 3.91
C LEU A 33 -4.97 6.47 3.92
N GLU A 34 -4.62 5.91 5.07
CA GLU A 34 -3.66 4.80 5.16
C GLU A 34 -4.09 3.62 4.28
N VAL A 35 -5.36 3.23 4.37
CA VAL A 35 -5.94 2.15 3.55
C VAL A 35 -5.87 2.48 2.05
N VAL A 36 -6.18 3.71 1.64
CA VAL A 36 -6.07 4.16 0.24
C VAL A 36 -4.64 4.03 -0.29
N PHE A 37 -3.63 4.35 0.53
CA PHE A 37 -2.23 4.18 0.15
C PHE A 37 -1.75 2.72 0.23
N GLY A 38 -2.56 1.82 0.79
CA GLY A 38 -2.23 0.41 1.00
C GLY A 38 -1.36 0.15 2.23
N LEU A 39 -1.31 1.10 3.16
CA LEU A 39 -0.65 0.95 4.45
C LEU A 39 -1.53 0.18 5.44
N PRO A 40 -0.94 -0.49 6.44
CA PRO A 40 -1.69 -1.04 7.57
C PRO A 40 -2.47 0.04 8.33
N LEU A 41 -3.55 -0.37 8.99
CA LEU A 41 -4.31 0.51 9.86
C LEU A 41 -3.42 1.03 11.01
N HIS A 42 -3.47 2.34 11.28
CA HIS A 42 -2.66 3.05 12.28
C HIS A 42 -1.16 3.10 11.99
N TYR A 43 -0.73 2.86 10.75
CA TYR A 43 0.70 2.87 10.40
C TYR A 43 1.39 4.21 10.71
N THR A 44 0.67 5.32 10.58
CA THR A 44 1.19 6.67 10.85
C THR A 44 0.83 7.20 12.25
N ASP A 45 0.21 6.36 13.10
CA ASP A 45 -0.20 6.72 14.47
C ASP A 45 0.97 6.63 15.46
N THR A 46 2.03 7.38 15.20
CA THR A 46 3.25 7.38 16.03
C THR A 46 3.66 8.80 16.41
N GLY A 47 4.38 8.95 17.52
CA GLY A 47 5.02 10.21 17.91
C GLY A 47 4.09 11.40 18.18
N ASN A 48 2.83 11.13 18.55
CA ASN A 48 1.80 12.16 18.81
C ASN A 48 1.68 13.22 17.69
N LEU A 49 1.84 12.78 16.44
CA LEU A 49 1.76 13.66 15.28
C LEU A 49 0.34 14.18 15.10
N HIS A 50 0.19 15.49 14.98
CA HIS A 50 -1.09 16.13 14.65
C HIS A 50 -1.55 15.73 13.24
N PHE A 51 -2.86 15.77 13.00
CA PHE A 51 -3.50 15.40 11.73
C PHE A 51 -2.78 15.98 10.50
N SER A 52 -2.47 17.27 10.51
CA SER A 52 -1.81 17.97 9.40
C SER A 52 -0.44 17.40 9.04
N LYS A 53 0.36 17.00 10.04
CA LYS A 53 1.66 16.38 9.82
C LYS A 53 1.51 14.97 9.23
N ARG A 54 0.54 14.20 9.71
CA ARG A 54 0.26 12.88 9.14
C ARG A 54 -0.25 12.98 7.70
N GLN A 55 -1.09 13.96 7.41
CA GLN A 55 -1.55 14.23 6.05
C GLN A 55 -0.39 14.61 5.12
N GLN A 56 0.54 15.46 5.57
CA GLN A 56 1.74 15.80 4.79
C GLN A 56 2.63 14.58 4.56
N LEU A 57 2.79 13.73 5.58
CA LEU A 57 3.55 12.49 5.49
C LEU A 57 2.97 11.55 4.43
N LEU A 58 1.67 11.24 4.52
CA LEU A 58 0.98 10.39 3.54
C LEU A 58 0.95 11.01 2.15
N GLY A 59 0.77 12.32 2.05
CA GLY A 59 0.77 13.02 0.77
C GLY A 59 2.12 13.05 0.04
N ARG A 60 3.21 12.75 0.75
CA ARG A 60 4.56 12.54 0.19
C ARG A 60 4.95 11.06 0.09
N ALA A 61 4.12 10.15 0.62
CA ALA A 61 4.39 8.71 0.63
C ALA A 61 4.15 8.07 -0.74
N TRP A 62 4.73 6.88 -0.93
CA TRP A 62 4.46 6.07 -2.12
C TRP A 62 3.24 5.18 -1.89
N SER A 63 2.51 4.90 -2.96
CA SER A 63 1.45 3.88 -2.93
C SER A 63 2.08 2.49 -2.78
N VAL A 64 1.75 1.79 -1.68
CA VAL A 64 2.26 0.45 -1.37
C VAL A 64 2.08 -0.54 -2.54
N PRO A 65 0.90 -0.67 -3.19
CA PRO A 65 0.75 -1.58 -4.32
C PRO A 65 1.66 -1.23 -5.50
N VAL A 66 1.94 0.06 -5.74
CA VAL A 66 2.85 0.49 -6.81
C VAL A 66 4.29 0.09 -6.51
N VAL A 67 4.78 0.37 -5.29
CA VAL A 67 6.13 -0.02 -4.87
C VAL A 67 6.29 -1.53 -4.92
N LYS A 68 5.29 -2.28 -4.42
CA LYS A 68 5.26 -3.73 -4.44
C LYS A 68 5.36 -4.29 -5.86
N HIS A 69 4.67 -3.65 -6.82
CA HIS A 69 4.75 -4.04 -8.23
C HIS A 69 6.14 -3.80 -8.82
N ILE A 70 6.72 -2.62 -8.60
CA ILE A 70 8.07 -2.27 -9.08
C ILE A 70 9.13 -3.23 -8.53
N LEU A 71 9.04 -3.56 -7.23
CA LEU A 71 10.02 -4.41 -6.56
C LEU A 71 9.75 -5.91 -6.75
N GLN A 72 8.64 -6.31 -7.37
CA GLN A 72 8.28 -7.73 -7.56
C GLN A 72 9.39 -8.57 -8.24
N PRO A 73 10.11 -8.09 -9.28
CA PRO A 73 11.16 -8.87 -9.94
C PRO A 73 12.36 -9.18 -9.05
N LEU A 74 12.59 -8.42 -7.97
CA LEU A 74 13.71 -8.66 -7.05
C LEU A 74 13.63 -10.04 -6.38
N LYS A 75 12.44 -10.64 -6.30
CA LYS A 75 12.26 -11.99 -5.78
C LYS A 75 13.05 -13.07 -6.54
N PHE A 76 13.43 -12.82 -7.79
CA PHE A 76 14.25 -13.76 -8.57
C PHE A 76 15.74 -13.67 -8.23
N TYR A 77 16.18 -12.60 -7.57
CA TYR A 77 17.59 -12.31 -7.31
C TYR A 77 17.97 -12.46 -5.82
N PHE A 78 17.00 -12.35 -4.90
CA PHE A 78 17.24 -12.40 -3.47
C PHE A 78 16.55 -13.61 -2.81
N LYS A 79 17.17 -14.14 -1.76
CA LYS A 79 16.57 -15.19 -0.94
C LYS A 79 15.27 -14.68 -0.31
N CYS A 80 14.17 -15.38 -0.50
CA CYS A 80 12.89 -15.04 0.13
C CYS A 80 12.66 -15.95 1.36
N GLU A 81 12.33 -15.34 2.50
CA GLU A 81 11.88 -16.09 3.67
C GLU A 81 10.55 -16.81 3.37
N GLY A 82 10.46 -18.10 3.69
CA GLY A 82 9.25 -18.92 3.46
C GLY A 82 9.17 -19.63 2.10
N GLN A 83 10.17 -19.52 1.21
CA GLN A 83 10.28 -20.44 0.08
C GLN A 83 10.62 -21.85 0.58
N LYS A 84 9.62 -22.73 0.69
CA LYS A 84 9.87 -24.18 0.78
C LYS A 84 10.66 -24.57 -0.46
N SER A 85 11.79 -25.25 -0.27
CA SER A 85 12.60 -25.76 -1.37
C SER A 85 11.73 -26.63 -2.27
N VAL A 86 11.43 -26.16 -3.49
CA VAL A 86 10.83 -26.97 -4.53
C VAL A 86 11.85 -28.05 -4.86
N LYS A 87 11.61 -29.29 -4.40
CA LYS A 87 12.38 -30.44 -4.88
C LYS A 87 12.01 -30.64 -6.34
N TRP A 88 12.88 -30.20 -7.24
CA TRP A 88 12.80 -30.57 -8.64
C TRP A 88 12.85 -32.08 -8.72
N GLY A 89 11.74 -32.69 -9.14
CA GLY A 89 11.62 -34.13 -9.29
C GLY A 89 12.71 -34.64 -10.22
N LYS A 90 13.53 -35.56 -9.71
CA LYS A 90 14.27 -36.48 -10.58
C LYS A 90 13.25 -37.36 -11.27
N ASN A 91 12.77 -36.96 -12.43
CA ASN A 91 12.15 -37.89 -13.36
C ASN A 91 13.29 -38.53 -14.13
N ASP A 92 13.97 -39.51 -13.51
CA ASP A 92 14.86 -40.40 -14.24
C ASP A 92 14.00 -41.28 -15.14
N HIS A 93 14.00 -40.90 -16.42
CA HIS A 93 13.54 -41.72 -17.52
C HIS A 93 14.43 -42.96 -17.64
N THR A 94 14.00 -44.08 -17.07
CA THR A 94 14.45 -45.41 -17.53
C THR A 94 13.23 -46.26 -17.85
N LYS A 95 12.92 -46.30 -19.15
CA LYS A 95 12.36 -47.49 -19.85
C LYS A 95 13.30 -48.67 -19.51
N GLN A 96 12.86 -49.91 -19.29
CA GLN A 96 12.39 -50.92 -20.27
C GLN A 96 11.95 -52.14 -19.42
N LEU A 97 10.73 -52.63 -19.56
CA LEU A 97 10.33 -53.83 -20.34
C LEU A 97 10.99 -55.14 -19.86
N GLU A 98 10.13 -56.03 -19.36
CA GLU A 98 10.11 -57.51 -19.47
C GLU A 98 11.44 -58.25 -19.66
#